data_AF-A0A4R3GQJ0-F1
#
_entry.id   AF-A0A4R3GQJ0-F1
#
_cell.length_a   1.000
_cell.length_b   1.000
_cell.length_c   1.000
_cell.angle_alpha   90.00
_cell.angle_beta   90.00
_cell.angle_gamma   90.00
#
_symmetry.space_group_name_H-M   'P 1'
#
loop_
_entity.id
_entity.type
_entity.pdbx_description
1 polymer ?
#
loop_
_entity_poly.entity_id
_entity_poly.type
_entity_poly.pdbx_seq_one_letter_code
_entity_poly.pdbx_strand_id
1 'polypeptide(L)'
;MAKLVFGMNVSLDGYVDHQAFGPGPTLFRHFIEQVGSAPGSVYGRRMYEIMRYWDEDRDDWDAAAREFAAAWRQQTKWVVSRTMTSVGPNARLVEGDLETAIREI
;
A
#
# COMPACT_ATOMS: atom_id res chain seq x y z
N MET A 1 -8.68 -3.46 -20.07
CA MET A 1 -9.15 -2.69 -18.91
C MET A 1 -8.31 -3.04 -17.71
N ALA A 2 -7.82 -2.04 -16.98
CA ALA A 2 -7.17 -2.26 -15.69
C ALA A 2 -8.20 -2.80 -14.67
N LYS A 3 -7.71 -3.58 -13.70
CA LYS A 3 -8.54 -4.09 -12.59
C LYS A 3 -8.15 -3.36 -11.32
N LEU A 4 -9.14 -2.78 -10.63
CA LEU A 4 -8.95 -2.28 -9.27
C LEU A 4 -9.19 -3.44 -8.29
N VAL A 5 -8.22 -3.66 -7.41
CA VAL A 5 -8.25 -4.73 -6.41
C VAL A 5 -8.13 -4.10 -5.03
N PHE A 6 -9.06 -4.43 -4.15
CA PHE A 6 -8.99 -4.07 -2.74
C PHE A 6 -8.23 -5.17 -1.99
N GLY A 7 -7.01 -4.87 -1.53
CA GLY A 7 -6.22 -5.75 -0.69
C GLY A 7 -6.17 -5.24 0.75
N MET A 8 -6.85 -5.90 1.68
CA MET A 8 -6.89 -5.54 3.10
C MET A 8 -7.18 -6.76 3.97
N ASN A 9 -6.66 -6.75 5.20
CA ASN A 9 -7.09 -7.71 6.22
C ASN A 9 -8.47 -7.28 6.74
N VAL A 10 -9.36 -8.24 6.93
CA VAL A 10 -10.73 -8.02 7.43
C VAL A 10 -11.02 -9.06 8.50
N SER A 11 -11.59 -8.64 9.62
CA SER A 11 -12.11 -9.55 10.64
C SER A 11 -13.38 -10.28 10.17
N LEU A 12 -13.78 -11.34 10.87
CA LEU A 12 -14.97 -12.12 10.52
C LEU A 12 -16.27 -11.29 10.60
N ASP A 13 -16.33 -10.34 11.51
CA ASP A 13 -17.43 -9.39 11.71
C ASP A 13 -17.31 -8.12 10.84
N GLY A 14 -16.36 -8.07 9.91
CA GLY A 14 -16.31 -7.08 8.83
C GLY A 14 -15.52 -5.80 9.11
N TYR A 15 -14.67 -5.79 10.15
CA TYR A 15 -13.84 -4.63 10.48
C TYR A 15 -12.47 -4.66 9.78
N VAL A 16 -11.97 -3.47 9.46
CA VAL A 16 -10.63 -3.22 8.92
C VAL A 16 -9.89 -2.33 9.89
N ASP A 17 -8.67 -2.73 10.26
CA ASP A 17 -7.86 -2.06 11.27
C ASP A 17 -6.36 -2.20 10.92
N HIS A 18 -5.56 -1.26 11.42
CA HIS A 18 -4.12 -1.17 11.13
C HIS A 18 -3.25 -1.50 12.36
N GLN A 19 -3.88 -1.74 13.51
CA GLN A 19 -3.28 -2.12 14.78
C GLN A 19 -3.63 -3.56 15.17
N ALA A 20 -4.72 -4.12 14.62
CA ALA A 20 -5.20 -5.47 14.88
C ALA A 20 -5.08 -6.39 13.65
N PHE A 21 -5.16 -7.71 13.89
CA PHE A 21 -5.25 -8.77 12.88
C PHE A 21 -4.23 -8.66 11.72
N GLY A 22 -2.98 -8.38 12.08
CA GLY A 22 -1.84 -8.48 11.17
C GLY A 22 -1.73 -9.90 10.56
N PRO A 23 -1.23 -10.02 9.33
CA PRO A 23 -1.21 -11.28 8.62
C PRO A 23 -0.21 -12.26 9.26
N GLY A 24 -0.62 -13.53 9.39
CA GLY A 24 0.33 -14.61 9.62
C GLY A 24 1.21 -14.89 8.38
N PRO A 25 2.23 -15.76 8.49
CA PRO A 25 3.24 -15.93 7.43
C PRO A 25 2.67 -16.29 6.05
N THR A 26 1.68 -17.19 5.98
CA THR A 26 1.05 -17.60 4.72
C THR A 26 0.32 -16.45 4.04
N LEU A 27 -0.42 -15.65 4.81
CA LEU A 27 -1.15 -14.51 4.27
C LEU A 27 -0.19 -13.37 3.90
N PHE A 28 0.90 -13.19 4.65
CA PHE A 28 1.91 -12.20 4.31
C PHE A 28 2.62 -12.55 2.99
N ARG A 29 2.92 -13.84 2.76
CA ARG A 29 3.43 -14.33 1.46
C ARG A 29 2.49 -13.97 0.30
N HIS A 30 1.18 -14.17 0.48
CA HIS A 30 0.19 -13.76 -0.52
C HIS A 30 0.24 -12.25 -0.81
N PHE A 31 0.38 -11.41 0.22
CA PHE A 31 0.51 -9.96 0.03
C PHE A 31 1.81 -9.57 -0.70
N ILE A 32 2.93 -10.25 -0.43
CA ILE A 32 4.18 -10.03 -1.16
C ILE A 32 3.96 -10.27 -2.66
N GLU A 33 3.35 -11.41 -3.02
CA GLU A 33 3.06 -11.76 -4.41
C GLU A 33 2.08 -10.77 -5.05
N GLN A 34 1.03 -10.40 -4.33
CA GLN A 34 0.04 -9.44 -4.82
C GLN A 34 0.68 -8.08 -5.09
N VAL A 35 1.46 -7.55 -4.14
CA VAL A 35 2.16 -6.26 -4.29
C VAL A 35 3.19 -6.35 -5.42
N GLY A 36 3.98 -7.42 -5.49
CA GLY A 36 4.98 -7.59 -6.56
C GLY A 36 4.39 -7.72 -7.96
N SER A 37 3.15 -8.20 -8.08
CA SER A 37 2.47 -8.37 -9.38
C SER A 37 1.75 -7.13 -9.89
N ALA A 38 1.48 -6.15 -9.03
CA ALA A 38 0.70 -4.97 -9.37
C ALA A 38 1.59 -3.78 -9.80
N PRO A 39 1.21 -3.01 -10.84
CA PRO A 39 1.99 -1.87 -11.32
C PRO A 39 1.98 -0.68 -10.35
N GLY A 40 1.00 -0.64 -9.45
CA GLY A 40 0.90 0.40 -8.44
C GLY A 40 -0.23 0.21 -7.45
N SER A 41 -0.28 1.10 -6.46
CA SER A 41 -1.26 1.10 -5.37
C SER A 41 -1.85 2.48 -5.15
N VAL A 42 -3.13 2.53 -4.79
CA VAL A 42 -3.83 3.76 -4.42
C VAL A 42 -4.02 3.78 -2.91
N TYR A 43 -3.61 4.87 -2.26
CA TYR A 43 -3.70 5.03 -0.82
C TYR A 43 -4.44 6.31 -0.45
N GLY A 44 -5.22 6.27 0.63
CA GLY A 44 -5.55 7.48 1.38
C GLY A 44 -4.39 7.90 2.28
N ARG A 45 -4.35 9.18 2.68
CA ARG A 45 -3.29 9.76 3.52
C ARG A 45 -2.83 8.87 4.69
N ARG A 46 -3.75 8.47 5.58
CA ARG A 46 -3.42 7.73 6.81
C ARG A 46 -2.74 6.39 6.52
N MET A 47 -3.28 5.64 5.56
CA MET A 47 -2.71 4.34 5.22
C MET A 47 -1.35 4.49 4.53
N TYR A 48 -1.20 5.52 3.68
CA TYR A 48 0.10 5.83 3.09
C TYR A 48 1.15 6.13 4.16
N GLU A 49 0.85 6.99 5.13
CA GLU A 49 1.75 7.33 6.25
C GLU A 49 2.20 6.09 7.04
N ILE A 50 1.30 5.15 7.29
CA ILE A 50 1.63 3.87 7.95
C ILE A 50 2.54 3.02 7.05
N MET A 51 2.22 2.91 5.76
CA MET A 51 2.99 2.09 4.81
C MET A 51 4.39 2.66 4.53
N ARG A 52 4.63 3.95 4.80
CA ARG A 52 5.98 4.54 4.75
C ARG A 52 6.96 3.91 5.74
N TYR A 53 6.50 3.08 6.68
CA TYR A 53 7.36 2.14 7.42
C TYR A 53 8.31 1.36 6.50
N TRP A 54 7.86 1.02 5.30
CA TRP A 54 8.64 0.29 4.32
C TRP A 54 9.60 1.17 3.50
N ASP A 55 9.63 2.49 3.65
CA ASP A 55 10.56 3.36 2.90
C ASP A 55 12.03 3.11 3.31
N GLU A 56 12.26 2.82 4.59
CA GLU A 56 13.60 2.72 5.17
C GLU A 56 13.95 1.27 5.49
N ASP A 57 15.18 0.86 5.17
CA ASP A 57 15.66 -0.48 5.54
C ASP A 57 15.91 -0.59 7.04
N ARG A 58 15.61 -1.77 7.59
CA ARG A 58 15.83 -2.04 9.01
C ARG A 58 16.54 -3.38 9.22
N ASP A 59 17.40 -3.41 10.23
CA ASP A 59 18.21 -4.59 10.56
C ASP A 59 17.38 -5.72 11.18
N ASP A 60 16.27 -5.38 11.84
CA ASP A 60 15.36 -6.31 12.50
C ASP A 60 14.42 -7.05 11.53
N TRP A 61 14.45 -6.73 10.24
CA TRP A 61 13.63 -7.40 9.24
C TRP A 61 14.14 -8.79 8.86
N ASP A 62 13.22 -9.75 8.85
CA ASP A 62 13.41 -11.05 8.21
C ASP A 62 13.39 -10.96 6.68
N ALA A 63 13.58 -12.09 6.02
CA ALA A 63 13.61 -12.15 4.55
C ALA A 63 12.27 -11.73 3.92
N ALA A 64 11.14 -12.09 4.52
CA ALA A 64 9.82 -11.79 3.98
C ALA A 64 9.50 -10.29 4.08
N ALA A 65 9.85 -9.64 5.18
CA ALA A 65 9.70 -8.20 5.38
C ALA A 65 10.55 -7.42 4.37
N ARG A 66 11.81 -7.82 4.15
CA ARG A 66 12.70 -7.21 3.13
C ARG A 66 12.14 -7.37 1.72
N GLU A 67 11.60 -8.54 1.41
CA GLU A 67 10.98 -8.82 0.11
C GLU A 67 9.72 -7.96 -0.10
N PHE A 68 8.86 -7.85 0.92
CA PHE A 68 7.69 -6.97 0.88
C PHE A 68 8.10 -5.51 0.67
N ALA A 69 9.10 -5.03 1.42
CA ALA A 69 9.60 -3.66 1.30
C ALA A 69 10.09 -3.37 -0.13
N ALA A 70 10.87 -4.29 -0.71
CA ALA A 70 11.37 -4.16 -2.07
C ALA A 70 10.22 -4.10 -3.09
N ALA A 71 9.26 -5.03 -3.00
CA ALA A 71 8.09 -5.06 -3.88
C ALA A 71 7.26 -3.78 -3.76
N TRP A 72 6.99 -3.34 -2.52
CA TRP A 72 6.21 -2.14 -2.26
C TRP A 72 6.91 -0.88 -2.77
N ARG A 73 8.22 -0.72 -2.56
CA ARG A 73 9.01 0.44 -3.04
C ARG A 73 9.00 0.55 -4.58
N GLN A 74 8.98 -0.57 -5.30
CA GLN A 74 8.94 -0.59 -6.77
C GLN A 74 7.61 -0.08 -7.35
N GLN A 75 6.50 -0.23 -6.61
CA GLN A 75 5.20 0.22 -7.07
C GLN A 75 5.10 1.74 -7.21
N THR A 76 4.38 2.21 -8.24
CA THR A 76 3.87 3.59 -8.26
C THR A 76 2.75 3.73 -7.23
N LYS A 77 2.79 4.79 -6.42
CA LYS A 77 1.81 5.03 -5.35
C LYS A 77 1.03 6.30 -5.65
N TRP A 78 -0.29 6.20 -5.76
CA TRP A 78 -1.16 7.38 -5.87
C TRP A 78 -1.76 7.67 -4.50
N VAL A 79 -1.40 8.80 -3.92
CA VAL A 79 -1.83 9.19 -2.57
C VAL A 79 -2.92 10.23 -2.68
N VAL A 80 -4.13 9.84 -2.34
CA VAL A 80 -5.32 10.69 -2.40
C VAL A 80 -5.45 11.43 -1.10
N SER A 81 -5.27 12.75 -1.14
CA SER A 81 -5.36 13.60 0.04
C SER A 81 -5.60 15.05 -0.34
N ARG A 82 -6.32 15.78 0.51
CA ARG A 82 -6.52 17.24 0.40
C ARG A 82 -5.62 18.05 1.34
N THR A 83 -4.93 17.38 2.26
CA THR A 83 -4.17 18.02 3.35
C THR A 83 -2.71 17.63 3.37
N MET A 84 -2.32 16.65 2.57
CA MET A 84 -0.92 16.21 2.47
C MET A 84 -0.23 17.06 1.43
N THR A 85 0.95 17.59 1.74
CA THR A 85 1.67 18.54 0.86
C THR A 85 2.88 17.92 0.17
N SER A 86 3.36 16.77 0.65
CA SER A 86 4.48 16.05 0.05
C SER A 86 4.32 14.55 0.22
N VAL A 87 4.90 13.78 -0.71
CA VAL A 87 4.93 12.31 -0.70
C VAL A 87 6.37 11.83 -0.91
N GLY A 88 6.63 10.58 -0.54
CA GLY A 88 7.93 9.93 -0.68
C GLY A 88 8.24 9.43 -2.10
N PRO A 89 9.31 8.62 -2.24
CA PRO A 89 9.74 8.07 -3.53
C PRO A 89 8.65 7.24 -4.23
N ASN A 90 8.64 7.28 -5.57
CA ASN A 90 7.68 6.56 -6.41
C ASN A 90 6.21 6.81 -6.03
N ALA A 91 5.91 7.97 -5.43
CA ALA A 91 4.56 8.37 -5.07
C ALA A 91 4.17 9.69 -5.75
N ARG A 92 2.88 9.83 -6.03
CA ARG A 92 2.26 11.05 -6.58
C ARG A 92 1.07 11.43 -5.71
N LEU A 93 0.99 12.70 -5.34
CA LEU A 93 -0.18 13.24 -4.67
C LEU A 93 -1.30 13.41 -5.71
N VAL A 94 -2.49 12.94 -5.39
CA VAL A 94 -3.71 13.14 -6.16
C VAL A 94 -4.62 14.08 -5.38
N GLU A 95 -4.77 15.28 -5.93
CA GLU A 95 -5.66 16.32 -5.41
C GLU A 95 -6.95 16.38 -6.25
N GLY A 96 -8.05 16.87 -5.65
CA GLY A 96 -9.30 17.08 -6.39
C GLY A 96 -10.19 15.84 -6.52
N ASP A 97 -10.66 15.56 -7.74
CA ASP A 97 -11.61 14.48 -8.03
C ASP A 97 -10.91 13.13 -8.22
N LEU A 98 -11.24 12.19 -7.33
CA LEU A 98 -10.64 10.86 -7.33
C LEU A 98 -11.05 10.05 -8.55
N GLU A 99 -12.32 10.13 -8.96
CA GLU A 99 -12.82 9.30 -10.05
C GLU A 99 -12.08 9.61 -11.35
N THR A 100 -11.99 10.89 -11.70
CA THR A 100 -11.29 11.36 -12.90
C THR A 100 -9.82 10.93 -12.86
N ALA A 101 -9.13 11.19 -11.74
CA ALA A 101 -7.72 10.85 -11.61
C ALA A 101 -7.43 9.34 -11.75
N ILE A 102 -8.31 8.47 -11.24
CA ILE A 102 -8.15 7.01 -11.34
C ILE A 102 -8.46 6.48 -12.73
N ARG A 103 -9.36 7.15 -13.48
CA ARG A 103 -9.67 6.76 -14.87
C ARG A 103 -8.53 7.04 -15.85
N GLU A 104 -7.61 7.91 -15.50
CA GLU A 104 -6.43 8.28 -16.31
C GLU A 104 -5.23 7.34 -16.10
N ILE A 105 -5.32 6.42 -15.13
CA ILE A 105 -4.30 5.41 -14.80
C ILE A 105 -4.60 4.11 -15.54
#